data_AF-A0A6L7NLH6-F1
#
_entry.id   AF-A0A6L7NLH6-F1
#
_cell.length_a   1.000
_cell.length_b   1.000
_cell.length_c   1.000
_cell.angle_alpha   90.00
_cell.angle_beta   90.00
_cell.angle_gamma   90.00
#
_symmetry.space_group_name_H-M   'P 1'
#
loop_
_entity.id
_entity.type
_entity.pdbx_description
1 polymer ?
#
loop_
_entity_poly.entity_id
_entity_poly.type
_entity_poly.pdbx_seq_one_letter_code
_entity_poly.pdbx_strand_id
1 'polypeptide(L)'
;MYGTLARALSARKVEFDRSSYTADVEGTIEGTGNDTIRITKIHVTYHASIPAGQREAFDRALRVHPAACPAHESVKDAIDVTCSAEVTER
;
A
#
# COMPACT_ATOMS: atom_id res chain seq x y z
N MET A 1 -3.84 -4.40 -3.06
CA MET A 1 -3.37 -3.13 -2.50
C MET A 1 -2.78 -2.24 -3.59
N TYR A 2 -1.71 -2.66 -4.28
CA TYR A 2 -1.08 -1.97 -5.42
C TYR A 2 -2.05 -1.39 -6.48
N GLY A 3 -2.89 -2.23 -7.11
CA GLY A 3 -3.84 -1.73 -8.11
C GLY A 3 -4.90 -0.76 -7.57
N THR A 4 -5.29 -0.91 -6.30
CA THR A 4 -6.25 0.00 -5.65
C THR A 4 -5.63 1.37 -5.40
N LEU A 5 -4.36 1.43 -4.96
CA LEU A 5 -3.65 2.70 -4.84
C LEU A 5 -3.48 3.37 -6.21
N ALA A 6 -3.04 2.63 -7.24
CA ALA A 6 -2.94 3.16 -8.60
C ALA A 6 -4.26 3.79 -9.08
N ARG A 7 -5.39 3.12 -8.85
CA ARG A 7 -6.72 3.67 -9.15
C ARG A 7 -7.02 4.94 -8.34
N ALA A 8 -6.70 4.94 -7.04
CA ALA A 8 -6.93 6.09 -6.17
C ALA A 8 -6.10 7.33 -6.59
N LEU A 9 -4.89 7.12 -7.08
CA LEU A 9 -4.02 8.14 -7.66
C LEU A 9 -4.62 8.69 -8.97
N SER A 10 -5.01 7.81 -9.90
CA SER A 10 -5.64 8.23 -11.17
C SER A 10 -6.93 9.02 -10.94
N ALA A 11 -7.77 8.63 -9.98
CA ALA A 11 -9.00 9.36 -9.65
C ALA A 11 -8.75 10.78 -9.12
N ARG A 12 -7.56 11.03 -8.55
CA ARG A 12 -7.11 12.33 -8.06
C ARG A 12 -6.27 13.10 -9.08
N LYS A 13 -6.11 12.55 -10.29
CA LYS A 13 -5.22 13.08 -11.33
C LYS A 13 -3.77 13.21 -10.85
N VAL A 14 -3.35 12.32 -9.93
CA VAL A 14 -1.95 12.23 -9.56
C VAL A 14 -1.22 11.49 -10.68
N GLU A 15 -0.28 12.18 -11.32
CA GLU A 15 0.58 11.57 -12.33
C GLU A 15 1.66 10.75 -11.62
N PHE A 16 1.91 9.56 -12.14
CA PHE A 16 3.00 8.71 -11.68
C PHE A 16 3.58 7.95 -12.87
N ASP A 17 4.89 7.78 -12.85
CA ASP A 17 5.57 6.96 -13.86
C ASP A 17 5.37 5.47 -13.56
N ARG A 18 4.77 4.75 -14.50
CA ARG A 18 4.47 3.32 -14.35
C ARG A 18 5.70 2.42 -14.34
N SER A 19 6.82 2.89 -14.87
CA SER A 19 8.08 2.14 -14.86
C SER A 19 8.79 2.19 -13.51
N SER A 20 8.58 3.28 -12.75
CA SER A 20 9.12 3.47 -11.40
C SER A 20 8.09 3.24 -10.29
N TYR A 21 6.81 3.04 -10.63
CA TYR A 21 5.79 2.64 -9.67
C TYR A 21 5.93 1.16 -9.35
N THR A 22 6.38 0.84 -8.15
CA THR A 22 6.55 -0.54 -7.65
C THR A 22 6.11 -0.63 -6.20
N ALA A 23 6.10 -1.84 -5.63
CA ALA A 23 5.90 -2.01 -4.21
C ALA A 23 6.67 -3.22 -3.69
N ASP A 24 7.32 -3.05 -2.55
CA ASP A 24 7.86 -4.15 -1.76
C ASP A 24 6.83 -4.58 -0.72
N VAL A 25 6.73 -5.88 -0.48
CA VAL A 25 5.77 -6.47 0.46
C VAL A 25 6.52 -7.38 1.42
N GLU A 26 6.48 -7.03 2.70
CA GLU A 26 7.07 -7.80 3.78
C GLU A 26 5.98 -8.46 4.62
N GLY A 27 6.13 -9.75 4.88
CA GLY A 27 5.21 -10.52 5.72
C GLY A 27 5.90 -11.05 6.97
N THR A 28 5.28 -10.87 8.14
CA THR A 28 5.74 -11.48 9.39
C THR A 28 4.93 -12.73 9.68
N ILE A 29 5.61 -13.86 9.89
CA ILE A 29 5.02 -15.13 10.27
C ILE A 29 5.38 -15.43 11.72
N GLU A 30 4.38 -15.62 12.57
CA GLU A 30 4.56 -15.85 14.01
C GLU A 30 3.84 -17.14 14.44
N GLY A 31 4.35 -17.77 15.50
CA GLY A 31 3.70 -18.92 16.15
C GLY A 31 2.49 -18.47 16.96
N THR A 32 1.41 -19.25 16.93
CA THR A 32 0.10 -18.80 17.44
C THR A 32 -0.32 -19.44 18.76
N GLY A 33 0.61 -20.04 19.50
CA GLY A 33 0.31 -20.80 20.74
C GLY A 33 -0.33 -22.17 20.48
N ASN A 34 -0.95 -22.35 19.32
CA ASN A 34 -1.27 -23.65 18.73
C ASN A 34 -0.09 -24.06 17.83
N ASP A 35 0.15 -25.35 17.59
CA ASP A 35 1.31 -25.90 16.83
C ASP A 35 1.42 -25.46 15.34
N THR A 36 0.77 -24.36 14.96
CA THR A 36 0.74 -23.79 13.61
C THR A 36 1.12 -22.31 13.63
N ILE A 37 1.90 -21.91 12.64
CA ILE A 37 2.30 -20.52 12.39
C ILE A 37 1.29 -19.84 11.47
N ARG A 38 1.14 -18.51 11.59
CA ARG A 38 0.34 -17.71 10.66
C ARG A 38 1.03 -16.41 10.31
N ILE A 39 0.65 -15.83 9.18
CA ILE A 39 1.01 -14.44 8.86
C ILE A 39 0.23 -13.55 9.83
N THR A 40 0.92 -12.72 10.60
CA THR A 40 0.29 -11.79 11.56
C THR A 40 0.37 -10.35 11.12
N LYS A 41 1.37 -10.01 10.30
CA LYS A 41 1.59 -8.65 9.80
C LYS A 41 1.99 -8.70 8.33
N ILE A 42 1.53 -7.70 7.59
CA ILE A 42 2.00 -7.39 6.24
C ILE A 42 2.30 -5.89 6.18
N HIS A 43 3.50 -5.52 5.75
CA HIS A 43 3.85 -4.14 5.41
C HIS A 43 4.03 -4.01 3.90
N VAL A 44 3.43 -2.98 3.32
CA VAL A 44 3.58 -2.64 1.90
C VAL A 44 4.27 -1.29 1.78
N THR A 45 5.47 -1.26 1.19
CA THR A 45 6.19 -0.02 0.87
C THR A 45 6.03 0.26 -0.61
N TYR A 46 5.35 1.35 -0.96
CA TYR A 46 5.20 1.78 -2.35
C TYR A 46 6.35 2.69 -2.77
N HIS A 47 6.86 2.48 -3.98
CA HIS A 47 7.82 3.39 -4.61
C HIS A 47 7.12 4.14 -5.73
N ALA A 48 7.25 5.47 -5.77
CA ALA A 48 6.63 6.27 -6.80
C ALA A 48 7.44 7.53 -7.13
N SER A 49 7.50 7.86 -8.42
CA SER A 49 7.92 9.19 -8.88
C SER A 49 6.70 9.99 -9.33
N ILE A 50 6.51 11.18 -8.75
CA ILE A 50 5.38 12.08 -9.02
C ILE A 50 5.88 13.48 -9.38
N PRO A 51 5.09 14.31 -10.10
CA PRO A 51 5.42 15.72 -10.28
C PRO A 51 5.43 16.49 -8.96
N ALA A 52 6.32 17.47 -8.85
CA ALA A 52 6.35 18.40 -7.72
C ALA A 52 4.97 19.04 -7.45
N GLY A 53 4.59 19.12 -6.17
CA GLY A 53 3.33 19.72 -5.74
C GLY A 53 2.14 18.77 -5.74
N GLN A 54 2.32 17.50 -6.10
CA GLN A 54 1.26 16.48 -6.01
C GLN A 54 1.36 15.60 -4.75
N ARG A 55 2.35 15.85 -3.88
CA ARG A 55 2.60 15.06 -2.66
C ARG A 55 1.38 14.92 -1.76
N GLU A 56 0.65 16.01 -1.50
CA GLU A 56 -0.53 15.98 -0.63
C GLU A 56 -1.63 15.07 -1.20
N ALA A 57 -1.88 15.16 -2.51
CA ALA A 57 -2.87 14.34 -3.19
C ALA A 57 -2.46 12.85 -3.19
N PHE A 58 -1.17 12.56 -3.37
CA PHE A 58 -0.60 11.23 -3.24
C PHE A 58 -0.80 10.67 -1.82
N ASP A 59 -0.41 11.42 -0.78
CA ASP A 59 -0.52 10.98 0.61
C ASP A 59 -1.98 10.74 1.02
N ARG A 60 -2.90 11.56 0.50
CA ARG A 60 -4.34 11.33 0.68
C ARG A 60 -4.80 10.05 0.00
N ALA A 61 -4.30 9.73 -1.20
CA ALA A 61 -4.61 8.46 -1.86
C ALA A 61 -4.06 7.27 -1.07
N LEU A 62 -2.82 7.37 -0.60
CA LEU A 62 -2.15 6.37 0.22
C LEU A 62 -2.93 6.08 1.50
N ARG A 63 -3.42 7.09 2.22
CA ARG A 63 -4.21 6.86 3.44
C ARG A 63 -5.54 6.15 3.21
N VAL A 64 -6.24 6.46 2.12
CA VAL A 64 -7.64 6.01 1.96
C VAL A 64 -7.80 4.74 1.13
N HIS A 65 -6.79 4.38 0.32
CA HIS A 65 -6.90 3.21 -0.55
C HIS A 65 -7.13 1.86 0.17
N PRO A 66 -6.66 1.61 1.42
CA PRO A 66 -6.84 0.30 2.06
C PRO A 66 -8.32 -0.04 2.26
N ALA A 67 -9.13 0.93 2.69
CA ALA A 67 -10.57 0.76 2.94
C ALA A 67 -11.39 0.42 1.68
N ALA A 68 -10.84 0.66 0.48
CA ALA A 68 -11.47 0.32 -0.78
C ALA A 68 -10.80 -0.89 -1.46
N CYS A 69 -9.85 -1.55 -0.80
CA CYS A 69 -9.10 -2.65 -1.40
C CYS A 69 -9.72 -4.01 -1.01
N PRO A 70 -10.18 -4.81 -1.99
CA PRO A 70 -10.77 -6.12 -1.68
C PRO A 70 -9.78 -7.06 -1.00
N ALA A 71 -8.48 -6.98 -1.32
CA ALA A 71 -7.47 -7.81 -0.69
C ALA A 71 -7.26 -7.46 0.79
N HIS A 72 -7.27 -6.17 1.16
CA HIS A 72 -7.16 -5.75 2.56
C HIS A 72 -8.42 -6.12 3.33
N GLU A 73 -9.60 -5.80 2.78
CA GLU A 73 -10.88 -6.14 3.38
C GLU A 73 -11.04 -7.64 3.67
N SER A 74 -10.45 -8.50 2.83
CA SER A 74 -10.51 -9.96 3.00
C SER A 74 -9.70 -10.50 4.19
N VAL A 75 -8.71 -9.74 4.69
CA VAL A 75 -7.74 -10.25 5.68
C VAL A 75 -7.53 -9.34 6.90
N LYS A 76 -8.07 -8.12 6.91
CA LYS A 76 -7.80 -7.10 7.93
C LYS A 76 -8.10 -7.50 9.38
N ASP A 77 -9.05 -8.43 9.58
CA ASP A 77 -9.42 -8.90 10.92
C ASP A 77 -8.47 -10.01 11.42
N ALA A 78 -7.61 -10.54 10.56
CA ALA A 78 -6.68 -11.62 10.86
C ALA A 78 -5.20 -11.21 10.73
N ILE A 79 -4.91 -10.23 9.89
CA ILE A 79 -3.55 -9.76 9.56
C ILE A 79 -3.52 -8.24 9.72
N ASP A 80 -2.56 -7.73 10.49
CA ASP A 80 -2.28 -6.30 10.57
C ASP A 80 -1.58 -5.85 9.29
N VAL A 81 -2.32 -5.16 8.42
CA VAL A 81 -1.83 -4.69 7.12
C VAL A 81 -1.56 -3.18 7.20
N THR A 82 -0.30 -2.80 7.03
CA THR A 82 0.13 -1.40 7.01
C THR A 82 0.73 -1.02 5.65
N CYS A 83 0.71 0.28 5.34
CA CYS A 83 1.25 0.80 4.08
C CYS A 83 2.08 2.07 4.31
N SER A 84 3.21 2.17 3.63
CA SER A 84 4.06 3.35 3.56
C SER A 84 4.43 3.65 2.11
N ALA A 85 5.07 4.79 1.85
CA ALA A 85 5.54 5.10 0.52
C ALA A 85 6.83 5.93 0.54
N GLU A 86 7.73 5.61 -0.39
CA GLU A 86 8.89 6.38 -0.76
C GLU A 86 8.57 7.12 -2.07
N VAL A 87 8.47 8.44 -1.95
CA VAL A 87 8.00 9.31 -3.05
C VAL A 87 9.10 10.25 -3.46
N THR A 88 9.48 10.19 -4.74
CA THR A 88 10.41 11.14 -5.36
C THR A 88 9.61 12.17 -6.16
N GLU A 89 9.74 13.45 -5.80
CA GLU A 89 9.18 14.57 -6.56
C GLU A 89 10.16 15.03 -7.65
N ARG A 90 9.67 15.26 -8.86
CA ARG A 90 10.45 15.71 -10.03
C ARG A 90 9.74 16.78 -10.85
#